data_AF-A0A315QR96-F1
#
_entry.id   AF-A0A315QR96-F1
#
_cell.length_a   1.000
_cell.length_b   1.000
_cell.length_c   1.000
_cell.angle_alpha   90.00
_cell.angle_beta   90.00
_cell.angle_gamma   90.00
#
_symmetry.space_group_name_H-M   'P 1'
#
loop_
_entity.id
_entity.type
_entity.pdbx_description
1 polymer ?
#
loop_
_entity_poly.entity_id
_entity_poly.type
_entity_poly.pdbx_seq_one_letter_code
_entity_poly.pdbx_strand_id
1 'polypeptide(L)' 'MNNLDEFDQIVKSSMSEEEYERHILISKISADLIRLRLDQNMTQTDLAEKSGLKQSAIARLESEEVLPKLSTLLKLAKAL' A
#
# COMPACT_ATOMS: atom_id res chain seq x y z
N MET A 1 25.80 5.24 -11.73
CA MET A 1 24.43 5.56 -11.30
C MET A 1 23.52 4.71 -12.13
N ASN A 2 22.68 3.90 -11.50
CA ASN A 2 21.83 2.95 -12.20
C ASN A 2 20.62 3.73 -12.73
N ASN A 3 19.96 3.25 -13.80
CA ASN A 3 18.79 3.93 -14.39
C ASN A 3 17.70 4.24 -13.32
N LEU A 4 17.56 3.37 -12.32
CA LEU A 4 16.66 3.56 -11.19
C LEU A 4 17.05 4.72 -10.26
N ASP A 5 18.34 4.97 -10.05
CA ASP A 5 18.81 6.07 -9.19
C ASP A 5 18.57 7.42 -9.89
N GLU A 6 18.76 7.47 -11.20
CA GLU A 6 18.50 8.67 -12.01
C GLU A 6 17.00 8.99 -12.04
N PHE A 7 16.15 7.96 -12.24
CA PHE A 7 14.71 8.10 -12.13
C PHE A 7 14.28 8.60 -10.75
N ASP A 8 14.84 8.06 -9.67
CA ASP A 8 14.55 8.49 -8.30
C ASP A 8 14.86 9.97 -8.07
N GLN A 9 16.02 10.45 -8.56
CA GLN A 9 16.37 11.87 -8.47
C GLN A 9 15.43 12.76 -9.27
N ILE A 10 15.03 12.33 -10.47
CA ILE A 10 14.05 13.06 -11.29
C ILE A 10 12.72 13.18 -10.55
N VAL A 11 12.22 12.06 -10.01
CA VAL A 11 10.96 12.03 -9.24
C VAL A 11 11.05 12.95 -8.04
N LYS A 12 12.11 12.85 -7.22
CA LYS A 12 12.33 13.73 -6.06
C LYS A 12 12.36 15.21 -6.43
N SER A 13 12.99 15.55 -7.55
CA SER A 13 13.04 16.96 -8.02
C SER A 13 11.69 17.49 -8.54
N SER A 14 10.73 16.61 -8.83
CA SER A 14 9.44 16.94 -9.45
C SER A 14 8.30 17.18 -8.46
N MET A 15 8.51 16.93 -7.17
CA MET A 15 7.52 17.05 -6.09
C MET A 15 8.16 17.53 -4.80
N SER A 16 7.36 17.91 -3.81
CA SER A 16 7.88 18.21 -2.47
C SER A 16 8.38 16.95 -1.76
N GLU A 17 9.29 17.12 -0.79
CA GLU A 17 9.77 16.01 0.05
C GLU A 17 8.59 15.30 0.75
N GLU A 18 7.60 16.05 1.23
CA GLU A 18 6.42 15.49 1.89
C GLU A 18 5.58 14.63 0.94
N GLU A 19 5.35 15.09 -0.29
CA GLU A 19 4.65 14.32 -1.32
C GLU A 19 5.42 13.05 -1.69
N TYR A 20 6.74 13.17 -1.86
CA TYR A 20 7.62 12.05 -2.17
C TYR A 20 7.57 10.99 -1.05
N GLU A 21 7.79 11.38 0.20
CA GLU A 21 7.71 10.49 1.36
C GLU A 21 6.34 9.82 1.47
N ARG A 22 5.26 10.58 1.22
CA ARG A 22 3.89 10.06 1.23
C ARG A 22 3.69 9.01 0.15
N HIS A 23 4.20 9.22 -1.07
CA HIS A 23 4.12 8.24 -2.15
C HIS A 23 4.87 6.96 -1.81
N ILE A 24 6.12 7.07 -1.34
CA ILE A 24 6.92 5.92 -0.93
C ILE A 24 6.21 5.11 0.16
N LEU A 25 5.60 5.78 1.14
CA LEU A 25 4.86 5.12 2.21
C LEU A 25 3.65 4.35 1.68
N ILE A 26 2.86 4.94 0.79
CA ILE A 26 1.68 4.29 0.19
C ILE A 26 2.10 3.06 -0.61
N SER A 27 3.09 3.20 -1.50
CA SER A 27 3.55 2.09 -2.34
C SER A 27 4.11 0.94 -1.48
N LYS A 28 4.84 1.25 -0.40
CA LYS A 28 5.34 0.24 0.53
C LYS A 28 4.19 -0.51 1.23
N ILE A 29 3.21 0.22 1.77
CA ILE A 29 2.06 -0.39 2.45
C ILE A 29 1.25 -1.25 1.47
N SER A 30 1.02 -0.76 0.26
CA SER A 30 0.30 -1.49 -0.79
C SER A 30 1.02 -2.80 -1.16
N ALA A 31 2.32 -2.72 -1.43
CA ALA A 31 3.13 -3.87 -1.80
C ALA A 31 3.16 -4.94 -0.68
N ASP A 32 3.34 -4.52 0.57
CA ASP A 32 3.32 -5.44 1.71
C ASP A 32 1.94 -6.08 1.91
N LEU A 33 0.86 -5.32 1.74
CA LEU A 33 -0.51 -5.82 1.83
C LEU A 33 -0.78 -6.91 0.78
N ILE A 34 -0.44 -6.64 -0.48
CA ILE A 34 -0.61 -7.59 -1.59
C ILE A 34 0.20 -8.85 -1.33
N ARG A 35 1.48 -8.69 -0.98
CA ARG A 35 2.38 -9.82 -0.71
C ARG A 35 1.85 -10.71 0.41
N LEU A 36 1.56 -10.14 1.58
CA LEU A 36 1.07 -10.90 2.74
C LEU A 36 -0.27 -11.59 2.45
N ARG A 37 -1.16 -10.95 1.69
CA ARG A 37 -2.44 -11.54 1.28
C ARG A 37 -2.23 -12.75 0.37
N LEU A 38 -1.35 -12.62 -0.63
CA LEU A 38 -1.05 -13.69 -1.58
C LEU A 38 -0.28 -14.84 -0.93
N ASP A 39 0.62 -14.57 0.01
CA ASP A 39 1.33 -15.58 0.80
C ASP A 39 0.37 -16.49 1.59
N GLN A 40 -0.83 -15.99 1.88
CA GLN A 40 -1.91 -16.75 2.55
C GLN A 40 -2.98 -17.28 1.58
N ASN A 41 -2.77 -17.21 0.26
CA ASN A 41 -3.72 -17.61 -0.78
C ASN A 41 -5.09 -16.92 -0.68
N MET A 42 -5.14 -15.68 -0.20
CA MET A 42 -6.39 -14.92 -0.06
C MET A 42 -6.67 -14.08 -1.31
N THR A 43 -7.93 -13.99 -1.69
CA THR A 43 -8.45 -12.93 -2.58
C THR A 43 -8.65 -11.63 -1.80
N GLN A 44 -8.87 -10.51 -2.51
CA GLN A 44 -9.22 -9.24 -1.85
C GLN A 44 -10.52 -9.35 -1.04
N THR A 45 -11.46 -10.19 -1.48
CA THR A 45 -12.71 -10.47 -0.75
C THR A 45 -12.42 -11.20 0.56
N ASP A 46 -11.56 -12.23 0.54
CA ASP A 46 -11.21 -12.99 1.74
C ASP A 46 -10.57 -12.10 2.82
N LEU A 47 -9.65 -11.22 2.41
CA LEU A 47 -9.03 -10.27 3.33
C LEU A 47 -10.04 -9.24 3.86
N ALA A 48 -10.97 -8.79 3.02
CA ALA A 48 -12.03 -7.87 3.43
C ALA A 48 -12.92 -8.52 4.52
N GLU A 49 -13.32 -9.77 4.31
CA GLU A 49 -14.11 -10.54 5.28
C GLU A 49 -13.38 -10.71 6.61
N LYS A 50 -12.11 -11.16 6.59
CA LYS A 50 -11.30 -11.32 7.80
C LYS A 50 -11.05 -10.01 8.56
N SER A 51 -10.81 -8.92 7.85
CA SER A 51 -10.50 -7.61 8.45
C SER A 51 -11.74 -6.80 8.86
N GLY A 52 -12.94 -7.25 8.47
CA GLY A 52 -14.19 -6.49 8.64
C GLY A 52 -14.19 -5.18 7.86
N LEU A 53 -13.58 -5.19 6.67
CA LEU A 53 -13.56 -4.09 5.71
C LEU A 53 -14.41 -4.45 4.49
N LYS A 54 -14.70 -3.46 3.64
CA LYS A 54 -15.30 -3.72 2.32
C LYS A 54 -14.20 -4.14 1.35
N GLN A 55 -14.51 -5.05 0.42
CA GLN A 55 -13.56 -5.43 -0.64
C GLN A 55 -13.08 -4.21 -1.45
N SER A 56 -13.96 -3.24 -1.72
CA SER A 56 -13.58 -1.99 -2.39
C SER A 56 -12.59 -1.15 -1.58
N ALA A 57 -12.56 -1.27 -0.25
CA ALA A 57 -11.55 -0.62 0.57
C ALA A 57 -10.18 -1.32 0.41
N ILE A 58 -10.15 -2.66 0.32
CA ILE A 58 -8.93 -3.41 0.03
C ILE A 58 -8.41 -3.05 -1.36
N ALA A 59 -9.27 -3.03 -2.38
CA ALA A 59 -8.88 -2.68 -3.74
C ALA A 59 -8.21 -1.30 -3.82
N ARG A 60 -8.78 -0.28 -3.14
CA ARG A 60 -8.22 1.08 -3.12
C ARG A 60 -6.89 1.19 -2.37
N LEU A 61 -6.67 0.33 -1.37
CA LEU A 61 -5.40 0.26 -0.67
C LEU A 61 -4.32 -0.37 -1.55
N GLU A 62 -4.67 -1.47 -2.25
CA GLU A 62 -3.76 -2.17 -3.17
C GLU A 62 -3.51 -1.39 -4.47
N SER A 63 -4.41 -0.49 -4.86
CA SER A 63 -4.23 0.41 -6.02
C SER A 63 -3.57 1.74 -5.67
N GLU A 64 -3.05 1.89 -4.44
CA GLU A 64 -2.33 3.09 -3.98
C GLU A 64 -3.17 4.39 -3.98
N GLU A 65 -4.50 4.29 -4.07
CA GLU A 65 -5.39 5.46 -4.11
C GLU A 65 -5.54 6.17 -2.76
N VAL A 66 -5.29 5.46 -1.66
CA VAL A 66 -5.54 5.98 -0.32
C VAL A 66 -4.48 5.52 0.68
N LEU A 67 -3.98 6.46 1.47
CA LEU A 67 -3.20 6.15 2.66
C LEU A 67 -4.15 5.65 3.77
N PRO A 68 -4.00 4.40 4.28
CA PRO A 68 -4.85 3.91 5.35
C PRO A 68 -4.64 4.72 6.63
N LYS A 69 -5.73 4.92 7.37
CA LYS A 69 -5.63 5.36 8.77
C LYS A 69 -5.04 4.24 9.63
N LEU A 70 -4.47 4.61 10.77
CA LEU A 70 -3.91 3.65 11.74
C LEU A 70 -4.92 2.57 12.15
N SER A 71 -6.20 2.93 12.32
CA SER A 71 -7.25 1.97 12.65
C SER A 71 -7.49 0.93 11.55
N THR A 72 -7.32 1.31 10.28
CA THR A 72 -7.39 0.38 9.14
C THR A 72 -6.18 -0.54 9.14
N LEU A 73 -4.96 0.01 9.34
CA LEU A 73 -3.74 -0.80 9.44
C LEU A 73 -3.86 -1.85 10.56
N LEU A 74 -4.40 -1.47 11.72
CA LEU A 74 -4.60 -2.40 12.83
C LEU A 74 -5.58 -3.55 12.50
N LYS A 75 -6.62 -3.28 11.69
CA LYS A 75 -7.54 -4.33 11.24
C LYS A 75 -6.87 -5.30 10.27
N LEU A 76 -6.09 -4.76 9.32
CA LEU A 76 -5.35 -5.57 8.34
C LEU A 76 -4.28 -6.43 9.03
N ALA A 77 -3.51 -5.85 9.95
CA ALA A 77 -2.48 -6.56 10.70
C ALA A 77 -3.01 -7.65 11.65
N LYS A 78 -4.31 -7.64 11.98
CA LYS A 78 -4.96 -8.72 12.73
C LYS A 78 -5.54 -9.81 11.83
N ALA A 79 -5.80 -9.48 10.57
CA ALA A 79 -6.43 -10.37 9.60
C ALA A 79 -5.41 -11.22 8.83
N LEU A 80 -4.25 -10.61 8.55
CA LEU A 80 -3.05 -11.22 8.03
C LEU A 80 -2.25 -11.87 9.16
#